data_AF-A0A1V5H361-F1
#
_entry.id   AF-A0A1V5H361-F1
#
_cell.length_a   1.000
_cell.length_b   1.000
_cell.length_c   1.000
_cell.angle_alpha   90.00
_cell.angle_beta   90.00
_cell.angle_gamma   90.00
#
_symmetry.space_group_name_H-M   'P 1'
#
loop_
_entity.id
_entity.type
_entity.pdbx_description
1 polymer ?
#
loop_
_entity_poly.entity_id
_entity_poly.type
_entity_poly.pdbx_seq_one_letter_code
_entity_poly.pdbx_strand_id
1 'polypeptide(L)'
;MKFIRNIRILFTFYRYFIWVSICINAACAYILWSNGIGAYKGLFWLKLLSLGASFYLVNEFKKQEYFYYYNFGFSKKSLWIITLVFDLFLFLGIMILAYQLR
;
A
#
# COMPACT_ATOMS: atom_id res chain seq x y z
N MET A 1 -13.84 -20.51 -7.82
CA MET A 1 -12.67 -20.91 -6.99
C MET A 1 -11.32 -20.29 -7.41
N LYS A 2 -11.00 -20.06 -8.69
CA LYS A 2 -9.74 -19.41 -9.12
C LYS A 2 -9.58 -17.95 -8.63
N PHE A 3 -10.68 -17.17 -8.60
CA PHE A 3 -10.67 -15.77 -8.17
C PHE A 3 -10.26 -15.58 -6.70
N ILE A 4 -10.84 -16.37 -5.78
CA ILE A 4 -10.52 -16.35 -4.34
C ILE A 4 -9.04 -16.66 -4.10
N ARG A 5 -8.48 -17.61 -4.87
CA ARG A 5 -7.06 -17.93 -4.81
C ARG A 5 -6.19 -16.74 -5.22
N ASN A 6 -6.55 -16.05 -6.29
CA ASN A 6 -5.80 -14.88 -6.77
C ASN A 6 -5.81 -13.74 -5.73
N ILE A 7 -6.95 -13.48 -5.08
CA ILE A 7 -7.04 -12.52 -3.98
C ILE A 7 -6.12 -12.93 -2.83
N ARG A 8 -6.14 -14.21 -2.43
CA ARG A 8 -5.27 -14.71 -1.36
C ARG A 8 -3.79 -14.49 -1.67
N ILE A 9 -3.38 -14.75 -2.91
CA ILE A 9 -1.98 -14.57 -3.35
C ILE A 9 -1.57 -13.10 -3.28
N LEU A 10 -2.42 -12.20 -3.80
CA LEU A 10 -2.19 -10.75 -3.72
C LEU A 10 -2.11 -10.28 -2.26
N PHE A 11 -2.98 -10.80 -1.39
CA PHE A 11 -2.96 -10.50 0.04
C PHE A 11 -1.69 -11.00 0.72
N THR A 12 -1.21 -12.21 0.39
CA THR A 12 0.07 -12.72 0.90
C THR A 12 1.22 -11.81 0.50
N PHE A 13 1.23 -11.29 -0.73
CA PHE A 13 2.23 -10.33 -1.18
C PHE A 13 2.11 -8.98 -0.45
N TYR A 14 0.90 -8.46 -0.30
CA TYR A 14 0.64 -7.20 0.41
C TYR A 14 1.08 -7.26 1.89
N ARG A 15 1.05 -8.45 2.50
CA ARG A 15 1.46 -8.66 3.90
C ARG A 15 2.91 -8.25 4.20
N TYR A 16 3.81 -8.20 3.22
CA TYR A 16 5.20 -7.78 3.47
C TYR A 16 5.32 -6.34 3.96
N PHE A 17 4.39 -5.45 3.57
CA PHE A 17 4.47 -4.03 3.90
C PHE A 17 3.16 -3.44 4.47
N ILE A 18 2.14 -4.26 4.68
CA ILE A 18 0.84 -3.83 5.21
C ILE A 18 0.96 -3.06 6.53
N TRP A 19 1.82 -3.52 7.46
CA TRP A 19 1.99 -2.89 8.76
C TRP A 19 2.63 -1.51 8.64
N VAL A 20 3.66 -1.39 7.80
CA VAL A 20 4.30 -0.11 7.49
C VAL A 20 3.27 0.84 6.88
N SER A 21 2.48 0.36 5.92
CA SER A 21 1.45 1.17 5.27
C SER A 21 0.36 1.64 6.24
N ILE A 22 -0.14 0.76 7.11
CA ILE A 22 -1.16 1.10 8.12
C ILE A 22 -0.65 2.16 9.08
N CYS A 23 0.57 2.02 9.60
CA CYS A 23 1.15 3.01 10.52
C CYS A 23 1.28 4.38 9.86
N ILE A 24 1.73 4.42 8.61
CA ILE A 24 1.88 5.67 7.85
C ILE A 24 0.51 6.28 7.55
N ASN A 25 -0.47 5.47 7.13
CA ASN A 25 -1.83 5.94 6.87
C ASN A 25 -2.48 6.51 8.14
N ALA A 26 -2.31 5.85 9.29
CA ALA A 26 -2.83 6.33 10.57
C ALA A 26 -2.16 7.65 11.00
N ALA A 27 -0.84 7.76 10.87
CA ALA A 27 -0.11 8.99 11.15
C ALA A 27 -0.58 10.14 10.23
N CYS A 28 -0.71 9.89 8.92
CA CYS A 28 -1.23 10.87 7.97
C CYS A 28 -2.67 11.28 8.31
N ALA A 29 -3.54 10.34 8.66
CA ALA A 29 -4.92 10.62 9.04
C ALA A 29 -4.98 11.54 10.27
N TYR A 30 -4.17 11.26 11.29
CA TYR A 30 -4.10 12.09 12.50
C TYR A 30 -3.57 13.50 12.20
N ILE A 31 -2.54 13.63 11.37
CA ILE A 31 -1.98 14.93 10.97
C ILE A 31 -3.02 15.73 10.16
N LEU A 32 -3.76 15.07 9.26
CA LEU A 32 -4.82 15.72 8.49
C LEU A 32 -5.98 16.17 9.39
N TRP A 33 -6.40 15.32 10.33
CA TRP A 33 -7.47 15.64 11.27
C TRP A 33 -7.10 16.82 12.19
N SER A 34 -5.83 16.96 12.58
CA SER A 34 -5.38 18.11 13.39
C SER A 34 -5.18 19.39 12.56
N ASN A 35 -4.51 19.31 11.41
CA ASN A 35 -4.07 20.49 10.63
C ASN A 35 -5.03 20.88 9.49
N GLY A 36 -5.97 20.02 9.12
CA GLY A 36 -6.90 20.23 8.02
C GLY A 36 -6.32 19.96 6.64
N ILE A 37 -7.10 20.32 5.61
CA ILE A 37 -6.80 19.98 4.21
C ILE A 37 -5.49 20.58 3.68
N GLY A 38 -5.00 21.67 4.27
CA GLY A 38 -3.72 22.29 3.89
C GLY A 38 -2.51 21.34 4.03
N ALA A 39 -2.58 20.40 4.97
CA ALA A 39 -1.52 19.39 5.17
C ALA A 39 -1.54 18.28 4.10
N TYR A 40 -2.65 18.10 3.36
CA TYR A 40 -2.85 16.96 2.46
C TYR A 40 -1.74 16.82 1.40
N LYS A 41 -1.30 17.93 0.81
CA LYS A 41 -0.26 17.90 -0.23
C LYS A 41 1.04 17.26 0.30
N GLY A 42 1.48 17.64 1.50
CA GLY A 42 2.67 17.07 2.13
C GLY A 42 2.48 15.60 2.48
N LEU A 43 1.32 15.24 3.02
CA LEU A 43 0.98 13.87 3.39
C LEU A 43 0.90 12.93 2.19
N PHE A 44 0.40 13.42 1.05
CA PHE A 44 0.38 12.67 -0.20
C PHE A 44 1.79 12.35 -0.70
N TRP A 45 2.72 13.31 -0.66
CA TRP A 45 4.12 13.08 -1.00
C TRP A 45 4.80 12.11 -0.03
N LEU A 46 4.54 12.24 1.27
CA LEU A 46 5.02 11.29 2.27
C LEU A 46 4.53 9.87 1.95
N LYS A 47 3.25 9.72 1.57
CA LYS A 47 2.69 8.43 1.16
C LYS A 47 3.41 7.86 -0.06
N LEU A 48 3.62 8.65 -1.11
CA LEU A 48 4.34 8.19 -2.31
C LEU A 48 5.78 7.75 -1.99
N LEU A 49 6.49 8.50 -1.15
CA LEU A 49 7.84 8.12 -0.72
C LEU A 49 7.83 6.79 0.06
N SER A 50 6.86 6.59 0.94
CA SER A 50 6.72 5.34 1.69
C SER A 50 6.47 4.12 0.80
N LEU A 51 5.69 4.30 -0.27
CA LEU A 51 5.45 3.27 -1.26
C LEU A 51 6.71 2.94 -2.05
N GLY A 52 7.49 3.95 -2.45
CA GLY A 52 8.79 3.76 -3.08
C GLY A 52 9.78 3.02 -2.19
N ALA A 53 9.84 3.38 -0.90
CA ALA A 53 10.68 2.71 0.08
C ALA A 53 10.25 1.24 0.28
N SER A 54 8.94 0.99 0.41
CA SER A 54 8.39 -0.37 0.51
C SER A 54 8.71 -1.20 -0.74
N PHE A 55 8.59 -0.58 -1.92
CA PHE A 55 8.96 -1.19 -3.19
C PHE A 55 10.42 -1.63 -3.21
N TYR A 56 11.33 -0.72 -2.84
CA TYR A 56 12.75 -1.00 -2.81
C TYR A 56 13.09 -2.13 -1.82
N LEU A 57 12.63 -2.02 -0.57
CA LEU A 57 12.94 -2.97 0.49
C LEU A 57 12.43 -4.38 0.16
N VAL A 58 11.18 -4.52 -0.27
CA VAL A 58 10.63 -5.84 -0.62
C VAL A 58 11.34 -6.41 -1.85
N ASN A 59 11.69 -5.57 -2.84
CA ASN A 59 12.43 -6.06 -4.02
C ASN A 59 13.82 -6.60 -3.69
N GLU A 60 14.50 -6.00 -2.73
CA GLU A 60 15.84 -6.40 -2.31
C GLU A 60 15.78 -7.64 -1.41
N PHE A 61 14.99 -7.58 -0.33
CA PHE A 61 14.96 -8.64 0.69
C PHE A 61 14.10 -9.84 0.33
N LYS A 62 13.14 -9.71 -0.60
CA LYS A 62 12.18 -10.77 -0.96
C LYS A 62 12.28 -11.21 -2.42
N LYS A 63 13.43 -10.95 -3.05
CA LYS A 63 13.67 -11.28 -4.47
C LYS A 63 13.41 -12.75 -4.84
N GLN A 64 13.75 -13.68 -3.94
CA GLN A 64 13.59 -15.12 -4.17
C GLN A 64 12.11 -15.55 -4.15
N GLU A 65 11.26 -14.85 -3.40
CA GLU A 65 9.85 -15.20 -3.26
C GLU A 65 9.04 -14.86 -4.53
N TYR A 66 9.57 -14.04 -5.46
CA TYR A 66 8.91 -13.76 -6.74
C TYR A 66 8.68 -15.01 -7.61
N PHE A 67 9.53 -16.04 -7.48
CA PHE A 67 9.36 -17.29 -8.21
C PHE A 67 8.06 -18.01 -7.81
N TYR A 68 7.70 -17.98 -6.52
CA TYR A 68 6.44 -18.53 -6.04
C TYR A 68 5.25 -17.89 -6.75
N TYR A 69 5.21 -16.56 -6.81
CA TYR A 69 4.10 -15.83 -7.44
C TYR A 69 4.04 -16.02 -8.96
N TYR A 70 5.21 -16.14 -9.61
CA TYR A 70 5.28 -16.41 -11.04
C TYR A 70 4.65 -17.76 -11.42
N ASN A 71 4.84 -18.80 -10.59
CA ASN A 71 4.23 -20.11 -10.80
C ASN A 71 2.69 -20.09 -10.72
N PHE A 72 2.11 -19.07 -10.09
CA PHE A 72 0.67 -18.84 -10.07
C PHE A 72 0.16 -17.91 -11.20
N GLY A 73 1.04 -17.50 -12.10
CA GLY A 73 0.71 -16.65 -13.25
C GLY A 73 0.81 -15.15 -13.00
N PHE A 74 1.36 -14.72 -11.86
CA PHE A 74 1.56 -13.31 -11.55
C PHE A 74 2.98 -12.85 -11.88
N SER A 75 3.10 -11.89 -12.77
CA SER A 75 4.38 -11.21 -13.01
C SER A 75 4.69 -10.27 -11.85
N LYS A 76 5.99 -10.05 -11.61
CA LYS A 76 6.49 -9.07 -10.61
C LYS A 76 5.84 -7.69 -10.78
N LYS A 77 5.70 -7.23 -12.03
CA LYS A 77 5.07 -5.93 -12.35
C LYS A 77 3.60 -5.92 -11.95
N SER A 78 2.85 -6.98 -12.27
CA SER A 78 1.43 -7.07 -11.94
C SER A 78 1.18 -7.05 -10.43
N LEU A 79 1.96 -7.80 -9.64
CA LEU A 79 1.87 -7.78 -8.17
C LEU A 79 2.03 -6.36 -7.62
N TRP A 80 3.07 -5.66 -8.05
CA TRP A 80 3.36 -4.31 -7.59
C TRP A 80 2.31 -3.30 -8.02
N ILE A 81 1.90 -3.30 -9.29
CA ILE A 81 0.87 -2.36 -9.77
C ILE A 81 -0.42 -2.57 -8.99
N ILE A 82 -0.90 -3.81 -8.85
CA ILE A 82 -2.16 -4.10 -8.15
C ILE A 82 -2.08 -3.67 -6.69
N THR A 83 -0.99 -4.04 -5.99
CA THR A 83 -0.87 -3.73 -4.55
C THR A 83 -0.62 -2.26 -4.26
N LEU A 84 0.19 -1.56 -5.06
CA LEU A 84 0.43 -0.12 -4.89
C LEU A 84 -0.82 0.70 -5.20
N VAL A 85 -1.56 0.34 -6.26
CA VAL A 85 -2.81 1.01 -6.61
C VAL A 85 -3.85 0.80 -5.51
N PHE A 86 -4.01 -0.44 -5.05
CA PHE A 86 -4.92 -0.75 -3.94
C PHE A 86 -4.56 0.02 -2.66
N ASP A 87 -3.28 0.07 -2.32
CA ASP A 87 -2.79 0.78 -1.13
C ASP A 87 -2.99 2.31 -1.22
N LEU A 88 -2.81 2.89 -2.41
CA LEU A 88 -3.14 4.30 -2.66
C LEU A 88 -4.64 4.58 -2.52
N PHE A 89 -5.50 3.71 -3.03
CA PHE A 89 -6.95 3.85 -2.85
C PHE A 89 -7.36 3.76 -1.39
N LEU A 90 -6.77 2.83 -0.61
CA LEU A 90 -6.98 2.76 0.83
C LEU A 90 -6.55 4.06 1.52
N PHE A 91 -5.39 4.59 1.16
CA PHE A 91 -4.92 5.87 1.69
C PHE A 91 -5.92 7.00 1.38
N LEU A 92 -6.34 7.16 0.13
CA LEU A 92 -7.32 8.19 -0.25
C LEU A 92 -8.63 8.06 0.53
N GLY A 93 -9.16 6.83 0.65
CA GLY A 93 -10.36 6.57 1.44
C GLY A 93 -10.21 6.99 2.91
N ILE A 94 -9.09 6.64 3.54
CA ILE A 94 -8.78 7.03 4.92
C ILE A 94 -8.68 8.56 5.04
N MET A 95 -8.05 9.24 4.09
CA MET A 95 -7.92 10.70 4.11
C MET A 95 -9.27 11.41 3.97
N ILE A 96 -10.16 10.90 3.11
CA ILE A 96 -11.53 11.42 2.98
C ILE A 96 -12.30 11.24 4.28
N LEU A 97 -12.25 10.04 4.89
CA LEU A 97 -12.90 9.77 6.17
C LEU A 97 -12.35 10.64 7.29
N ALA A 98 -11.01 10.78 7.38
CA ALA A 98 -10.36 11.62 8.39
C ALA A 98 -10.73 13.10 8.25
N TYR A 99 -10.95 13.58 7.02
CA TYR A 99 -11.41 14.94 6.78
C TYR A 99 -12.89 15.13 7.14
N GLN A 100 -13.75 14.14 6.87
CA GLN A 100 -15.18 14.18 7.22
C GLN A 100 -15.45 14.06 8.72
N LEU A 101 -14.58 13.35 9.45
CA LEU A 101 -14.68 13.14 10.90
C LEU A 101 -14.06 14.27 11.74
N ARG A 102 -13.45 15.27 11.09
CA ARG A 102 -12.89 16.46 11.74
C ARG A 102 -13.99 17.47 12.03
#